data_AF-A0A1H0IWY9-F1
#
_entry.id   AF-A0A1H0IWY9-F1
#
_cell.length_a   1.000
_cell.length_b   1.000
_cell.length_c   1.000
_cell.angle_alpha   90.00
_cell.angle_beta   90.00
_cell.angle_gamma   90.00
#
_symmetry.space_group_name_H-M   'P 1'
#
loop_
_entity.id
_entity.type
_entity.pdbx_description
1 polymer ?
#
loop_
_entity_poly.entity_id
_entity_poly.type
_entity_poly.pdbx_seq_one_letter_code
_entity_poly.pdbx_strand_id
1 'polypeptide(L)'
;MKTKSSRLPVDIDLPERALLEEGAFFVRLRTLDELDEFWIKHRHRFFYACEGKSFSNPSFLHEYEWVFGSTKATVVRTVLRWGQSEIDCEFYDWAKHDPQMHQMFFLGRDADRDSMIENGIWLEKNENDFRVDCVRRSVETYRGWWRFCNLPKGYNPNEWLTGGQDYEELIDPHMAYQEVATALQEQTFDDWRQSDFWELESHNSESIDQLILYWKNERANGEGYYGEENEPPEITS
;
A
#
# COMPACT_ATOMS: atom_id res chain seq x y z
N MET A 1 -1.49 31.23 11.87
CA MET A 1 -0.95 30.12 11.07
C MET A 1 -1.92 29.88 9.92
N LYS A 2 -1.47 29.90 8.67
CA LYS A 2 -2.31 29.47 7.55
C LYS A 2 -2.46 27.96 7.69
N THR A 3 -3.65 27.49 8.01
CA THR A 3 -4.05 26.09 7.82
C THR A 3 -3.80 25.78 6.35
N LYS A 4 -2.71 25.06 6.05
CA LYS A 4 -2.60 24.40 4.75
C LYS A 4 -3.78 23.42 4.71
N SER A 5 -4.69 23.65 3.78
CA SER A 5 -5.72 22.66 3.47
C SER A 5 -4.98 21.46 2.91
N SER A 6 -4.85 20.38 3.66
CA SER A 6 -4.29 19.12 3.18
C SER A 6 -5.17 18.64 2.03
N ARG A 7 -4.74 18.84 0.78
CA ARG A 7 -5.47 18.31 -0.37
C ARG A 7 -5.36 16.80 -0.34
N LEU A 8 -6.48 16.11 -0.40
CA LEU A 8 -6.47 14.66 -0.51
C LEU A 8 -5.87 14.29 -1.88
N PRO A 9 -5.20 13.13 -2.00
CA PRO A 9 -4.71 12.67 -3.30
C PRO A 9 -5.79 12.65 -4.38
N VAL A 10 -7.01 12.26 -4.04
CA VAL A 10 -8.14 12.26 -4.99
C VAL A 10 -8.51 13.66 -5.52
N ASP A 11 -8.26 14.73 -4.75
CA ASP A 11 -8.56 16.12 -5.14
C ASP A 11 -7.51 16.73 -6.09
N ILE A 12 -6.46 15.96 -6.42
CA ILE A 12 -5.36 16.39 -7.29
C ILE A 12 -5.51 15.69 -8.64
N ASP A 13 -5.83 16.48 -9.66
CA ASP A 13 -6.06 16.00 -11.01
C ASP A 13 -4.83 15.29 -11.60
N LEU A 14 -5.07 14.13 -12.21
CA LEU A 14 -4.09 13.45 -13.06
C LEU A 14 -4.44 13.64 -14.55
N PRO A 15 -3.44 13.86 -15.41
CA PRO A 15 -3.62 13.79 -16.85
C PRO A 15 -4.17 12.42 -17.28
N GLU A 16 -5.39 12.41 -17.82
CA GLU A 16 -6.03 11.19 -18.30
C GLU A 16 -5.48 10.76 -19.67
N ARG A 17 -5.28 9.45 -19.83
CA ARG A 17 -4.80 8.82 -21.07
C ARG A 17 -3.43 9.31 -21.55
N ALA A 18 -2.59 9.74 -20.61
CA ALA A 18 -1.22 10.16 -20.86
C ALA A 18 -0.23 9.37 -20.00
N LEU A 19 0.96 9.11 -20.56
CA LEU A 19 2.07 8.60 -19.75
C LEU A 19 2.62 9.75 -18.90
N LEU A 20 2.63 9.55 -17.59
CA LEU A 20 3.22 10.48 -16.63
C LEU A 20 4.74 10.32 -16.60
N GLU A 21 5.45 11.32 -16.06
CA GLU A 21 6.92 11.41 -16.07
C GLU A 21 7.62 10.16 -15.51
N GLU A 22 6.99 9.46 -14.57
CA GLU A 22 7.53 8.29 -13.87
C GLU A 22 7.09 6.95 -14.48
N GLY A 23 6.44 6.98 -15.66
CA GLY A 23 6.00 5.78 -16.39
C GLY A 23 4.63 5.24 -15.96
N ALA A 24 3.90 5.94 -15.09
CA ALA A 24 2.52 5.62 -14.74
C ALA A 24 1.53 6.09 -15.80
N PHE A 25 0.38 5.44 -15.88
CA PHE A 25 -0.68 5.78 -16.81
C PHE A 25 -2.02 5.79 -16.08
N PHE A 26 -2.65 6.96 -16.04
CA PHE A 26 -3.95 7.15 -15.41
C PHE A 26 -5.07 7.15 -16.46
N VAL A 27 -6.15 6.41 -16.19
CA VAL A 27 -7.29 6.29 -17.10
C VAL A 27 -8.57 5.98 -16.33
N ARG A 28 -9.71 6.45 -16.85
CA ARG A 28 -11.03 6.05 -16.37
C ARG A 28 -11.60 4.98 -17.28
N LEU A 29 -11.93 3.82 -16.71
CA LEU A 29 -12.42 2.63 -17.42
C LEU A 29 -13.73 2.20 -16.74
N ARG A 30 -14.82 2.78 -17.22
CA ARG A 30 -16.16 2.69 -16.61
C ARG A 30 -16.94 1.47 -17.04
N THR A 31 -16.44 0.73 -18.02
CA THR A 31 -17.07 -0.50 -18.49
C THR A 31 -16.03 -1.61 -18.59
N LEU A 32 -16.50 -2.86 -18.49
CA LEU A 32 -15.67 -4.03 -18.72
C LEU A 32 -15.02 -4.02 -20.12
N ASP A 33 -15.71 -3.53 -21.14
CA ASP A 33 -15.20 -3.49 -22.51
C ASP A 33 -14.04 -2.48 -22.63
N GLU A 34 -14.17 -1.32 -21.99
CA GLU A 34 -13.08 -0.34 -21.90
C GLU A 34 -11.85 -0.93 -21.19
N LEU A 35 -12.07 -1.66 -20.08
CA LEU A 35 -10.99 -2.31 -19.35
C LEU A 35 -10.28 -3.38 -20.19
N ASP A 36 -11.04 -4.24 -20.87
CA ASP A 36 -10.51 -5.31 -21.71
C ASP A 36 -9.72 -4.77 -22.90
N GLU A 37 -10.27 -3.80 -23.64
CA GLU A 37 -9.59 -3.17 -24.76
C GLU A 37 -8.31 -2.45 -24.34
N PHE A 38 -8.37 -1.71 -23.23
CA PHE A 38 -7.20 -1.04 -22.67
C PHE A 38 -6.12 -2.05 -22.30
N TRP A 39 -6.49 -3.11 -21.58
CA TRP A 39 -5.55 -4.11 -21.09
C TRP A 39 -4.88 -4.87 -22.23
N ILE A 40 -5.63 -5.33 -23.25
CA ILE A 40 -5.06 -6.01 -24.43
C ILE A 40 -3.98 -5.17 -25.10
N LYS A 41 -4.22 -3.86 -25.25
CA LYS A 41 -3.30 -2.93 -25.90
C LYS A 41 -2.05 -2.64 -25.07
N HIS A 42 -2.15 -2.68 -23.75
CA HIS A 42 -1.11 -2.15 -22.86
C HIS A 42 -0.45 -3.17 -21.92
N ARG A 43 -0.91 -4.43 -21.89
CA ARG A 43 -0.39 -5.50 -21.02
C ARG A 43 1.10 -5.82 -21.15
N HIS A 44 1.73 -5.46 -22.27
CA HIS A 44 3.17 -5.64 -22.48
C HIS A 44 4.03 -4.55 -21.81
N ARG A 45 3.39 -3.48 -21.36
CA ARG A 45 4.04 -2.27 -20.84
C ARG A 45 3.79 -2.09 -19.34
N PHE A 46 2.61 -2.46 -18.88
CA PHE A 46 2.21 -2.30 -17.48
C PHE A 46 2.11 -3.67 -16.81
N PHE A 47 2.74 -3.79 -15.65
CA PHE A 47 2.80 -5.04 -14.89
C PHE A 47 2.01 -4.97 -13.58
N TYR A 48 1.69 -3.74 -13.15
CA TYR A 48 1.00 -3.44 -11.91
C TYR A 48 -0.08 -2.40 -12.18
N ALA A 49 -1.16 -2.46 -11.41
CA ALA A 49 -2.19 -1.45 -11.41
C ALA A 49 -2.82 -1.29 -10.03
N CYS A 50 -3.43 -0.13 -9.79
CA CYS A 50 -4.41 0.06 -8.72
C CYS A 50 -5.70 0.60 -9.32
N GLU A 51 -6.83 0.09 -8.86
CA GLU A 51 -8.16 0.63 -9.15
C GLU A 51 -8.81 1.23 -7.91
N GLY A 52 -9.64 2.25 -8.11
CA GLY A 52 -10.54 2.74 -7.06
C GLY A 52 -11.77 1.86 -6.92
N LYS A 53 -12.09 1.45 -5.68
CA LYS A 53 -13.33 0.75 -5.34
C LYS A 53 -14.49 1.74 -5.17
N SER A 54 -15.72 1.24 -5.26
CA SER A 54 -16.91 2.05 -4.99
C SER A 54 -16.96 2.47 -3.52
N PHE A 55 -16.57 3.71 -3.25
CA PHE A 55 -16.60 4.32 -1.92
C PHE A 55 -17.08 5.77 -2.03
N SER A 56 -17.99 6.18 -1.13
CA SER A 56 -18.71 7.46 -1.26
C SER A 56 -17.83 8.71 -1.05
N ASN A 57 -16.70 8.54 -0.38
CA ASN A 57 -15.74 9.60 -0.14
C ASN A 57 -14.33 9.00 -0.16
N PRO A 58 -13.78 8.68 -1.34
CA PRO A 58 -12.45 8.08 -1.44
C PRO A 58 -11.37 9.10 -1.07
N SER A 59 -10.21 8.61 -0.68
CA SER A 59 -9.02 9.42 -0.35
C SER A 59 -8.03 9.43 -1.51
N PHE A 60 -8.04 8.38 -2.34
CA PHE A 60 -6.96 8.10 -3.29
C PHE A 60 -7.39 8.08 -4.76
N LEU A 61 -8.35 7.24 -5.12
CA LEU A 61 -8.91 7.11 -6.48
C LEU A 61 -10.43 7.05 -6.40
N HIS A 62 -11.12 7.61 -7.38
CA HIS A 62 -12.55 7.38 -7.56
C HIS A 62 -12.83 5.99 -8.15
N GLU A 63 -14.06 5.53 -8.02
CA GLU A 63 -14.52 4.33 -8.73
C GLU A 63 -14.24 4.46 -10.24
N TYR A 64 -13.81 3.36 -10.85
CA TYR A 64 -13.39 3.27 -12.27
C TYR A 64 -12.13 4.04 -12.63
N GLU A 65 -11.46 4.70 -11.69
CA GLU A 65 -10.14 5.27 -11.92
C GLU A 65 -9.08 4.20 -11.73
N TRP A 66 -8.22 4.08 -12.74
CA TRP A 66 -7.11 3.14 -12.76
C TRP A 66 -5.79 3.87 -12.90
N VAL A 67 -4.80 3.40 -12.17
CA VAL A 67 -3.40 3.77 -12.33
C VAL A 67 -2.61 2.53 -12.70
N PHE A 68 -2.03 2.51 -13.89
CA PHE A 68 -1.16 1.43 -14.37
C PHE A 68 0.31 1.85 -14.31
N GLY A 69 1.21 0.91 -14.06
CA GLY A 69 2.65 1.17 -14.02
C GLY A 69 3.49 -0.07 -14.31
N SER A 70 4.77 0.16 -14.64
CA SER A 70 5.76 -0.91 -14.82
C SER A 70 6.39 -1.37 -13.50
N THR A 71 6.26 -0.59 -12.42
CA THR A 71 6.73 -0.92 -11.07
C THR A 71 5.64 -0.63 -10.05
N LYS A 72 5.69 -1.33 -8.91
CA LYS A 72 4.78 -1.12 -7.77
C LYS A 72 4.90 0.31 -7.23
N ALA A 73 6.14 0.77 -7.03
CA ALA A 73 6.42 2.12 -6.54
C ALA A 73 5.82 3.20 -7.43
N THR A 74 5.97 3.08 -8.76
CA THR A 74 5.39 4.04 -9.73
C THR A 74 3.87 4.14 -9.59
N VAL A 75 3.18 3.01 -9.40
CA VAL A 75 1.72 2.98 -9.19
C VAL A 75 1.36 3.70 -7.90
N VAL A 76 1.92 3.27 -6.76
CA VAL A 76 1.59 3.86 -5.45
C VAL A 76 1.98 5.33 -5.37
N ARG A 77 3.15 5.72 -5.88
CA ARG A 77 3.57 7.12 -5.99
C ARG A 77 2.52 7.98 -6.70
N THR A 78 1.94 7.47 -7.78
CA THR A 78 0.92 8.15 -8.56
C THR A 78 -0.41 8.20 -7.81
N VAL A 79 -0.83 7.10 -7.20
CA VAL A 79 -2.05 7.01 -6.37
C VAL A 79 -1.99 7.99 -5.20
N LEU A 80 -0.85 8.07 -4.50
CA LEU A 80 -0.63 8.99 -3.38
C LEU A 80 -0.43 10.44 -3.82
N ARG A 81 -0.31 10.71 -5.13
CA ARG A 81 0.06 12.02 -5.69
C ARG A 81 1.34 12.54 -5.07
N TRP A 82 2.33 11.67 -4.95
CA TRP A 82 3.58 11.95 -4.25
C TRP A 82 4.25 13.23 -4.75
N GLY A 83 4.66 14.09 -3.82
CA GLY A 83 5.24 15.40 -4.12
C GLY A 83 4.22 16.49 -4.51
N GLN A 84 2.94 16.15 -4.69
CA GLN A 84 1.84 17.09 -4.89
C GLN A 84 0.86 17.10 -3.71
N SER A 85 0.62 15.93 -3.10
CA SER A 85 -0.03 15.81 -1.80
C SER A 85 0.95 16.14 -0.66
N GLU A 86 0.44 16.20 0.57
CA GLU A 86 1.28 16.39 1.76
C GLU A 86 1.89 15.09 2.30
N ILE A 87 1.54 13.94 1.70
CA ILE A 87 2.04 12.63 2.10
C ILE A 87 3.53 12.57 1.83
N ASP A 88 4.27 12.16 2.85
CA ASP A 88 5.74 12.14 2.87
C ASP A 88 6.22 10.94 3.72
N CYS A 89 7.53 10.74 3.86
CA CYS A 89 8.15 9.75 4.73
C CYS A 89 8.96 10.43 5.83
N GLU A 90 8.90 9.89 7.04
CA GLU A 90 9.70 10.34 8.18
C GLU A 90 10.31 9.16 8.92
N PHE A 91 11.47 9.38 9.55
CA PHE A 91 12.01 8.44 10.51
C PHE A 91 11.40 8.70 11.89
N TYR A 92 10.61 7.75 12.38
CA TYR A 92 10.02 7.82 13.71
C TYR A 92 10.99 7.26 14.75
N ASP A 93 11.77 8.13 15.39
CA ASP A 93 12.69 7.78 16.49
C ASP A 93 11.89 7.55 17.79
N TRP A 94 11.28 6.37 17.91
CA TRP A 94 10.53 5.99 19.12
C TRP A 94 11.42 5.94 20.37
N ALA A 95 12.73 5.70 20.25
CA ALA A 95 13.65 5.77 21.39
C ALA A 95 13.74 7.18 21.98
N LYS A 96 13.53 8.21 21.16
CA LYS A 96 13.43 9.61 21.58
C LYS A 96 12.02 9.97 22.05
N HIS A 97 10.98 9.47 21.38
CA HIS A 97 9.58 9.82 21.69
C HIS A 97 9.05 9.12 22.95
N ASP A 98 9.41 7.85 23.16
CA ASP A 98 9.05 7.05 24.32
C ASP A 98 10.24 6.20 24.79
N PRO A 99 11.21 6.81 25.51
CA PRO A 99 12.40 6.11 25.99
C PRO A 99 12.08 4.96 26.96
N GLN A 100 10.96 5.06 27.68
CA GLN A 100 10.55 4.03 28.65
C GLN A 100 10.04 2.79 27.92
N MET A 101 9.16 2.95 26.94
CA MET A 101 8.70 1.82 26.12
C MET A 101 9.84 1.21 25.31
N HIS A 102 10.75 2.03 24.78
CA HIS A 102 11.96 1.56 24.10
C HIS A 102 12.81 0.67 25.01
N GLN A 103 13.09 1.11 26.24
CA GLN A 103 13.83 0.31 27.21
C GLN A 103 13.08 -0.98 27.59
N MET A 104 11.76 -0.88 27.82
CA MET A 104 10.92 -2.02 28.17
C MET A 104 10.85 -3.07 27.07
N PHE A 105 10.94 -2.67 25.79
CA PHE A 105 11.01 -3.62 24.67
C PHE A 105 12.22 -4.56 24.80
N PHE A 106 13.41 -4.03 25.06
CA PHE A 106 14.61 -4.87 25.21
C PHE A 106 14.58 -5.71 26.48
N LEU A 107 14.14 -5.13 27.60
CA LEU A 107 13.97 -5.88 28.85
C LEU A 107 12.97 -7.02 28.69
N GLY A 108 11.85 -6.77 28.01
CA GLY A 108 10.84 -7.78 27.69
C GLY A 108 11.42 -8.87 26.79
N ARG A 109 12.16 -8.49 25.75
CA ARG A 109 12.82 -9.44 24.83
C ARG A 109 13.76 -10.41 25.56
N ASP A 110 14.58 -9.89 26.48
CA ASP A 110 15.50 -10.71 27.26
C ASP A 110 14.76 -11.59 28.28
N ALA A 111 13.72 -11.05 28.94
CA ALA A 111 12.89 -11.80 29.88
C ALA A 111 12.08 -12.92 29.19
N ASP A 112 11.58 -12.70 27.98
CA ASP A 112 10.88 -13.70 27.19
C ASP A 112 11.82 -14.86 26.83
N ARG A 113 13.06 -14.55 26.42
CA ARG A 113 14.10 -15.55 26.18
C ARG A 113 14.35 -16.38 27.45
N ASP A 114 14.59 -15.74 28.58
CA ASP A 114 14.89 -16.44 29.83
C ASP A 114 13.73 -17.33 30.29
N SER A 115 12.49 -16.84 30.18
CA SER A 115 11.27 -17.61 30.45
C SER A 115 11.15 -18.85 29.54
N MET A 116 11.44 -18.71 28.23
CA MET A 116 11.41 -19.85 27.31
C MET A 116 12.50 -20.89 27.61
N ILE A 117 13.67 -20.45 28.08
CA ILE A 117 14.76 -21.34 28.54
C ILE A 117 14.33 -22.09 29.79
N GLU A 118 13.79 -21.41 30.80
CA GLU A 118 13.29 -22.03 32.04
C GLU A 118 12.19 -23.06 31.78
N ASN A 119 11.30 -22.77 30.81
CA ASN A 119 10.23 -23.67 30.40
C ASN A 119 10.70 -24.82 29.47
N GLY A 120 11.98 -24.87 29.09
CA GLY A 120 12.55 -25.92 28.24
C GLY A 120 12.04 -25.91 26.80
N ILE A 121 11.48 -24.79 26.34
CA ILE A 121 10.95 -24.61 24.97
C ILE A 121 11.87 -23.79 24.07
N TRP A 122 12.97 -23.25 24.61
CA TRP A 122 13.99 -22.56 23.84
C TRP A 122 14.88 -23.55 23.08
N LEU A 123 14.76 -23.58 21.75
CA LEU A 123 15.53 -24.46 20.88
C LEU A 123 16.75 -23.74 20.30
N GLU A 124 17.68 -24.50 19.73
CA GLU A 124 18.86 -23.96 19.03
C GLU A 124 18.47 -22.96 17.93
N LYS A 125 17.36 -23.23 17.21
CA LYS A 125 16.81 -22.30 16.22
C LYS A 125 16.43 -20.96 16.86
N ASN A 126 15.75 -20.96 18.01
CA ASN A 126 15.37 -19.73 18.71
C ASN A 126 16.60 -18.93 19.15
N GLU A 127 17.63 -19.61 19.66
CA GLU A 127 18.89 -18.96 20.03
C GLU A 127 19.59 -18.32 18.82
N ASN A 128 19.59 -19.00 17.68
CA ASN A 128 20.16 -18.45 16.45
C ASN A 128 19.37 -17.24 15.95
N ASP A 129 18.03 -17.35 15.89
CA ASP A 129 17.15 -16.26 15.48
C ASP A 129 17.29 -15.04 16.41
N PHE A 130 17.37 -15.26 17.72
CA PHE A 130 17.61 -14.22 18.72
C PHE A 130 18.97 -13.52 18.54
N ARG A 131 20.04 -14.27 18.24
CA ARG A 131 21.37 -13.69 18.01
C ARG A 131 21.41 -12.85 16.74
N VAL A 132 20.82 -13.34 15.66
CA VAL A 132 20.68 -12.58 14.41
C VAL A 132 19.89 -11.30 14.68
N ASP A 133 18.80 -11.39 15.45
CA ASP A 133 18.01 -10.24 15.85
C ASP A 133 18.80 -9.24 16.70
N CYS A 134 19.58 -9.69 17.69
CA CYS A 134 20.36 -8.80 18.55
C CYS A 134 21.43 -8.03 17.77
N VAL A 135 22.00 -8.62 16.73
CA VAL A 135 22.95 -7.94 15.83
C VAL A 135 22.23 -6.87 15.01
N ARG A 136 21.01 -7.16 14.54
CA ARG A 136 20.20 -6.23 13.75
C ARG A 136 19.63 -5.10 14.62
N ARG A 137 19.04 -5.46 15.76
CA ARG A 137 18.30 -4.60 16.69
C ARG A 137 18.95 -4.61 18.07
N SER A 138 19.94 -3.74 18.25
CA SER A 138 20.47 -3.35 19.56
C SER A 138 19.76 -2.10 20.07
N VAL A 139 20.00 -1.73 21.33
CA VAL A 139 19.49 -0.48 21.93
C VAL A 139 19.93 0.74 21.12
N GLU A 140 21.14 0.68 20.55
CA GLU A 140 21.75 1.75 19.77
C GLU A 140 21.30 1.76 18.31
N THR A 141 21.06 0.59 17.71
CA THR A 141 20.71 0.49 16.28
C THR A 141 19.20 0.52 16.04
N TYR A 142 18.39 -0.04 16.93
CA TYR A 142 16.93 -0.04 16.80
C TYR A 142 16.32 1.16 17.54
N ARG A 143 16.55 2.34 16.95
CA ARG A 143 16.06 3.62 17.48
C ARG A 143 14.67 4.00 16.98
N GLY A 144 14.16 3.33 15.95
CA GLY A 144 12.97 3.75 15.23
C GLY A 144 12.84 3.04 13.88
N TRP A 145 11.88 3.51 13.09
CA TRP A 145 11.64 3.01 11.73
C TRP A 145 11.15 4.14 10.82
N TRP A 146 11.38 4.00 9.52
CA TRP A 146 10.76 4.85 8.51
C TRP A 146 9.30 4.48 8.31
N ARG A 147 8.45 5.49 8.18
CA ARG A 147 7.01 5.34 7.91
C ARG A 147 6.51 6.51 7.06
N PHE A 148 5.33 6.37 6.47
CA PHE A 148 4.64 7.52 5.88
C PHE A 148 4.20 8.50 6.97
N CYS A 149 4.11 9.79 6.64
CA CYS A 149 3.49 10.81 7.47
C CYS A 149 2.50 11.63 6.64
N ASN A 150 1.67 12.42 7.36
CA ASN A 150 0.59 13.24 6.77
C ASN A 150 -0.40 12.44 5.92
N LEU A 151 -0.70 11.21 6.32
CA LEU A 151 -1.68 10.38 5.64
C LEU A 151 -3.08 11.02 5.69
N PRO A 152 -3.90 10.87 4.64
CA PRO A 152 -5.22 11.48 4.56
C PRO A 152 -6.17 10.94 5.64
N LYS A 153 -7.23 11.70 5.96
CA LYS A 153 -8.35 11.28 6.84
C LYS A 153 -7.96 10.67 8.19
N GLY A 154 -6.76 10.95 8.69
CA GLY A 154 -6.30 10.47 10.00
C GLY A 154 -5.86 9.00 10.03
N TYR A 155 -5.54 8.40 8.87
CA TYR A 155 -4.87 7.10 8.83
C TYR A 155 -3.64 7.10 9.76
N ASN A 156 -3.52 6.07 10.60
CA ASN A 156 -2.42 5.94 11.53
C ASN A 156 -1.16 5.46 10.79
N PRO A 157 -0.06 6.25 10.76
CA PRO A 157 1.21 5.84 10.17
C PRO A 157 1.75 4.50 10.66
N ASN A 158 1.48 4.14 11.92
CA ASN A 158 1.97 2.90 12.52
C ASN A 158 1.12 1.68 12.14
N GLU A 159 -0.07 1.89 11.62
CA GLU A 159 -0.99 0.81 11.20
C GLU A 159 -1.16 0.78 9.67
N TRP A 160 -0.48 1.67 8.95
CA TRP A 160 -0.61 1.79 7.50
C TRP A 160 -0.10 0.55 6.76
N LEU A 161 0.96 -0.08 7.26
CA LEU A 161 1.47 -1.36 6.76
C LEU A 161 1.15 -2.42 7.81
N THR A 162 0.41 -3.44 7.41
CA THR A 162 -0.09 -4.48 8.33
C THR A 162 0.92 -5.59 8.61
N GLY A 163 2.11 -5.52 8.01
CA GLY A 163 3.17 -6.50 8.22
C GLY A 163 2.97 -7.80 7.44
N GLY A 164 2.55 -7.70 6.18
CA GLY A 164 2.39 -8.83 5.26
C GLY A 164 3.67 -9.67 5.08
N GLN A 165 3.58 -10.74 4.28
CA GLN A 165 4.59 -11.81 4.23
C GLN A 165 6.02 -11.34 3.90
N ASP A 166 6.16 -10.25 3.14
CA ASP A 166 7.44 -9.66 2.71
C ASP A 166 7.70 -8.28 3.33
N TYR A 167 7.02 -7.94 4.42
CA TYR A 167 7.22 -6.66 5.10
C TYR A 167 8.62 -6.55 5.72
N GLU A 168 9.29 -5.44 5.43
CA GLU A 168 10.57 -5.05 6.00
C GLU A 168 10.43 -3.72 6.74
N GLU A 169 10.65 -3.77 8.06
CA GLU A 169 10.78 -2.59 8.90
C GLU A 169 12.11 -1.88 8.59
N LEU A 170 12.03 -0.68 8.01
CA LEU A 170 13.19 0.11 7.59
C LEU A 170 13.78 0.86 8.80
N ILE A 171 14.70 0.22 9.52
CA ILE A 171 15.22 0.73 10.81
C ILE A 171 16.45 1.64 10.71
N ASP A 172 17.11 1.70 9.56
CA ASP A 172 18.33 2.52 9.39
C ASP A 172 17.96 4.01 9.13
N PRO A 173 18.23 4.93 10.07
CA PRO A 173 17.91 6.35 9.90
C PRO A 173 18.75 7.05 8.82
N HIS A 174 19.81 6.41 8.32
CA HIS A 174 20.71 6.97 7.32
C HIS A 174 20.39 6.54 5.89
N MET A 175 19.36 5.71 5.68
CA MET A 175 18.87 5.38 4.35
C MET A 175 18.55 6.64 3.54
N ALA A 176 18.85 6.61 2.24
CA ALA A 176 18.51 7.74 1.40
C ALA A 176 17.00 7.87 1.29
N TYR A 177 16.49 9.09 1.43
CA TYR A 177 15.06 9.36 1.42
C TYR A 177 14.33 8.77 0.21
N GLN A 178 14.95 8.79 -0.98
CA GLN A 178 14.36 8.21 -2.19
C GLN A 178 14.27 6.67 -2.13
N GLU A 179 15.24 6.00 -1.52
CA GLU A 179 15.23 4.55 -1.32
C GLU A 179 14.12 4.17 -0.34
N VAL A 180 14.00 4.92 0.76
CA VAL A 180 12.91 4.76 1.74
C VAL A 180 11.54 4.93 1.09
N ALA A 181 11.34 6.03 0.35
CA ALA A 181 10.08 6.31 -0.31
C ALA A 181 9.71 5.17 -1.28
N THR A 182 10.68 4.71 -2.07
CA THR A 182 10.48 3.58 -3.00
C THR A 182 10.09 2.31 -2.24
N ALA A 183 10.86 1.92 -1.22
CA ALA A 183 10.60 0.71 -0.45
C ALA A 183 9.23 0.73 0.24
N LEU A 184 8.85 1.85 0.87
CA LEU A 184 7.54 2.00 1.50
C LEU A 184 6.39 1.97 0.49
N GLN A 185 6.59 2.52 -0.71
CA GLN A 185 5.60 2.48 -1.79
C GLN A 185 5.44 1.05 -2.35
N GLU A 186 6.51 0.29 -2.52
CA GLU A 186 6.43 -1.11 -2.95
C GLU A 186 5.74 -1.98 -1.90
N GLN A 187 6.09 -1.81 -0.61
CA GLN A 187 5.44 -2.53 0.48
C GLN A 187 3.96 -2.18 0.62
N THR A 188 3.58 -0.91 0.40
CA THR A 188 2.16 -0.49 0.38
C THR A 188 1.38 -1.19 -0.72
N PHE A 189 1.97 -1.31 -1.91
CA PHE A 189 1.33 -2.03 -3.01
C PHE A 189 1.05 -3.49 -2.65
N ASP A 190 2.05 -4.16 -2.06
CA ASP A 190 1.92 -5.56 -1.66
C ASP A 190 0.91 -5.74 -0.53
N ASP A 191 0.91 -4.83 0.45
CA ASP A 191 -0.06 -4.82 1.55
C ASP A 191 -1.49 -4.61 1.03
N TRP A 192 -1.73 -3.62 0.16
CA TRP A 192 -3.04 -3.40 -0.47
C TRP A 192 -3.52 -4.56 -1.34
N ARG A 193 -2.60 -5.36 -1.87
CA ARG A 193 -2.94 -6.56 -2.66
C ARG A 193 -3.27 -7.75 -1.77
N GLN A 194 -2.66 -7.84 -0.60
CA GLN A 194 -2.85 -8.95 0.36
C GLN A 194 -3.99 -8.69 1.36
N SER A 195 -4.31 -7.42 1.59
CA SER A 195 -5.39 -6.98 2.48
C SER A 195 -6.66 -6.65 1.69
N ASP A 196 -7.81 -6.74 2.35
CA ASP A 196 -9.05 -6.18 1.82
C ASP A 196 -9.10 -4.67 2.12
N PHE A 197 -8.19 -3.92 1.50
CA PHE A 197 -8.21 -2.47 1.62
C PHE A 197 -9.49 -1.93 0.95
N TRP A 198 -10.28 -1.19 1.71
CA TRP A 198 -11.67 -0.90 1.34
C TRP A 198 -11.81 0.20 0.27
N GLU A 199 -10.81 1.05 0.07
CA GLU A 199 -10.87 2.13 -0.93
C GLU A 199 -10.28 1.76 -2.30
N LEU A 200 -9.35 0.80 -2.34
CA LEU A 200 -8.58 0.48 -3.55
C LEU A 200 -8.38 -1.03 -3.68
N GLU A 201 -8.08 -1.47 -4.89
CA GLU A 201 -7.56 -2.81 -5.15
C GLU A 201 -6.25 -2.73 -5.94
N SER A 202 -5.26 -3.54 -5.55
CA SER A 202 -3.96 -3.59 -6.21
C SER A 202 -3.79 -4.88 -6.99
N HIS A 203 -3.33 -4.74 -8.23
CA HIS A 203 -3.37 -5.79 -9.23
C HIS A 203 -2.03 -6.01 -9.90
N ASN A 204 -1.64 -7.27 -10.10
CA ASN A 204 -0.58 -7.62 -11.05
C ASN A 204 -1.20 -8.02 -12.39
N SER A 205 -0.38 -8.22 -13.43
CA SER A 205 -0.89 -8.61 -14.75
C SER A 205 -1.82 -9.83 -14.73
N GLU A 206 -1.53 -10.82 -13.89
CA GLU A 206 -2.35 -12.03 -13.76
C GLU A 206 -3.71 -11.74 -13.10
N SER A 207 -3.76 -10.93 -12.04
CA SER A 207 -5.02 -10.61 -11.38
C SER A 207 -5.92 -9.73 -12.25
N ILE A 208 -5.36 -8.88 -13.12
CA ILE A 208 -6.14 -8.14 -14.14
C ILE A 208 -6.76 -9.11 -15.16
N ASP A 209 -5.97 -10.07 -15.67
CA ASP A 209 -6.48 -11.10 -16.58
C ASP A 209 -7.61 -11.92 -15.92
N GLN A 210 -7.45 -12.27 -14.63
CA GLN A 210 -8.45 -13.00 -13.85
C GLN A 210 -9.71 -12.16 -13.60
N LEU A 211 -9.58 -10.88 -13.26
CA LEU A 211 -10.68 -9.94 -13.04
C LEU A 211 -11.54 -9.80 -14.31
N ILE A 212 -10.89 -9.57 -15.46
CA ILE A 212 -11.58 -9.45 -16.75
C ILE A 212 -12.32 -10.75 -17.10
N LEU A 213 -11.65 -11.90 -16.91
CA LEU A 213 -12.26 -13.21 -17.19
C LEU A 213 -13.45 -13.49 -16.27
N TYR A 214 -13.32 -13.18 -14.98
CA TYR A 214 -14.39 -13.32 -14.01
C TYR A 214 -15.62 -12.54 -14.46
N TRP A 215 -15.48 -11.24 -14.77
CA TRP A 215 -16.61 -10.42 -15.18
C TRP A 215 -17.24 -10.79 -16.51
N LYS A 216 -16.43 -11.28 -17.47
CA LYS A 216 -16.96 -11.84 -18.71
C LYS A 216 -17.82 -13.08 -18.46
N ASN A 217 -17.45 -13.91 -17.49
CA ASN A 217 -18.20 -15.10 -17.13
C ASN A 217 -19.50 -14.75 -16.38
N GLU A 218 -19.45 -13.81 -15.43
CA GLU A 218 -20.65 -13.32 -14.73
C GLU A 218 -21.67 -12.76 -15.74
N ARG A 219 -21.22 -11.86 -16.64
CA ARG A 219 -22.06 -11.32 -17.71
C ARG A 219 -22.65 -12.41 -18.61
N ALA A 220 -21.89 -13.45 -18.94
CA ALA A 220 -22.36 -14.56 -19.77
C ALA A 220 -23.40 -15.45 -19.06
N ASN A 221 -23.38 -15.49 -17.73
CA ASN A 221 -24.35 -16.22 -16.91
C ASN A 221 -25.62 -15.40 -16.62
N GLY A 222 -25.70 -14.15 -17.10
CA GLY A 222 -26.79 -13.24 -16.78
C GLY A 222 -26.71 -12.62 -15.38
N GLU A 223 -25.56 -12.75 -14.74
CA GLU A 223 -25.19 -12.07 -13.48
C GLU A 223 -24.42 -10.77 -13.81
N GLY A 224 -24.29 -9.89 -12.81
CA GLY A 224 -23.94 -8.48 -13.02
C GLY A 224 -22.57 -7.98 -12.52
N TYR A 225 -22.20 -6.80 -13.04
CA TYR A 225 -21.14 -5.81 -12.71
C TYR A 225 -19.67 -5.98 -13.17
N TYR A 226 -19.18 -5.17 -14.12
CA TYR A 226 -18.04 -4.28 -13.82
C TYR A 226 -18.31 -2.95 -14.51
N GLY A 227 -18.84 -2.03 -13.70
CA GLY A 227 -19.47 -0.80 -14.13
C GLY A 227 -20.74 -1.00 -14.93
N GLU A 228 -21.43 -2.14 -14.72
CA GLU A 228 -22.65 -2.60 -15.40
C GLU A 228 -23.56 -1.40 -15.63
N GLU A 229 -23.38 -0.91 -16.85
CA GLU A 229 -24.09 0.16 -17.52
C GLU A 229 -24.15 1.54 -16.83
N ASN A 230 -23.67 1.70 -15.59
CA ASN A 230 -23.69 2.94 -14.80
C ASN A 230 -25.12 3.56 -14.62
N GLU A 231 -26.16 2.73 -14.41
CA GLU A 231 -27.60 3.04 -14.61
C GLU A 231 -28.38 3.79 -13.49
N PRO A 232 -29.54 4.44 -13.81
CA PRO A 232 -30.90 3.85 -13.57
C PRO A 232 -31.96 4.19 -14.69
N PRO A 233 -33.24 3.70 -14.73
CA PRO A 233 -34.07 3.12 -13.64
C PRO A 233 -34.91 1.85 -13.94
N GLU A 234 -35.26 1.10 -12.88
CA GLU A 234 -36.39 0.16 -12.92
C GLU A 234 -37.73 0.90 -12.78
N ILE A 235 -38.58 0.84 -13.81
CA ILE A 235 -40.04 1.01 -13.65
C ILE A 235 -40.70 -0.23 -14.24
N THR A 236 -41.02 -1.19 -13.39
CA THR A 236 -41.99 -2.24 -13.70
C THR A 236 -43.40 -1.72 -13.39
N SER A 237 -44.28 -1.72 -14.39
CA SER A 237 -45.70 -1.35 -14.28
C SER A 237 -46.53 -2.50 -13.72
#